data_AF-X6P621-F1
#
_entry.id   AF-X6P621-F1
#
_cell.length_a   1.000
_cell.length_b   1.000
_cell.length_c   1.000
_cell.angle_alpha   90.00
_cell.angle_beta   90.00
_cell.angle_gamma   90.00
#
_symmetry.space_group_name_H-M   'P 1'
#
loop_
_entity.id
_entity.type
_entity.pdbx_description
1 polymer ?
#
loop_
_entity_poly.entity_id
_entity_poly.type
_entity_poly.pdbx_seq_one_letter_code
_entity_poly.pdbx_strand_id
1 'polypeptide(L)'
;MNITLNYFMDKKNDKNEHQNTRIKCIQLINEISNEQQLNEAFNSSMDIFTDKNDDKDVRRECAELLGTIAVNLNGKHFDDAFKCLINGFKGSSEWNHKLYAESIGYLSMKLNKKQLDNVFECLNGSKDENECIRELCEKLLETTSTKLNDQQLNRVYNAFIYGLKDNYIWGHKSCAKPLGKIATKASKKQREEIVNALMGATFLLGMSQKQLKEILIENNLLYWAAGRSIILIKAENSNVKKFDEGWDPFSFLTF
;
A
#
# COMPACT_ATOMS: atom_id res chain seq x y z
N MET A 1 -34.08 -14.02 3.37
CA MET A 1 -33.52 -12.66 3.44
C MET A 1 -33.53 -12.22 4.91
N ASN A 2 -32.37 -11.91 5.49
CA ASN A 2 -32.23 -11.63 6.93
C ASN A 2 -32.72 -10.20 7.23
N ILE A 3 -33.71 -10.05 8.12
CA ILE A 3 -34.33 -8.76 8.50
C ILE A 3 -33.26 -7.73 8.94
N THR A 4 -32.26 -8.18 9.69
CA THR A 4 -31.15 -7.34 10.16
C THR A 4 -30.29 -6.80 9.01
N LEU A 5 -30.15 -7.55 7.93
CA LEU A 5 -29.31 -7.15 6.80
C LEU A 5 -30.01 -6.14 5.90
N ASN A 6 -31.32 -6.29 5.71
CA ASN A 6 -32.13 -5.30 5.01
C ASN A 6 -32.06 -3.95 5.72
N TYR A 7 -32.12 -3.93 7.05
CA TYR A 7 -31.94 -2.71 7.82
C TYR A 7 -30.61 -2.01 7.51
N PHE A 8 -29.49 -2.75 7.48
CA PHE A 8 -28.19 -2.16 7.14
C PHE A 8 -28.11 -1.70 5.68
N MET A 9 -28.71 -2.44 4.75
CA MET A 9 -28.81 -2.06 3.34
C MET A 9 -29.59 -0.76 3.16
N ASP A 10 -30.76 -0.64 3.80
CA ASP A 10 -31.59 0.56 3.77
C ASP A 10 -30.82 1.74 4.36
N LYS A 11 -30.19 1.55 5.53
CA LYS A 11 -29.45 2.61 6.22
C LYS A 11 -28.22 3.09 5.46
N LYS A 12 -27.44 2.21 4.82
CA LYS A 12 -26.29 2.68 4.03
C LYS A 12 -26.70 3.47 2.79
N ASN A 13 -27.88 3.20 2.24
CA ASN A 13 -28.40 3.84 1.03
C ASN A 13 -29.16 5.15 1.30
N ASP A 14 -29.56 5.40 2.55
CA ASP A 14 -30.25 6.62 2.93
C ASP A 14 -29.27 7.81 2.99
N LYS A 15 -29.39 8.73 2.02
CA LYS A 15 -28.55 9.93 1.94
C LYS A 15 -28.81 10.94 3.07
N ASN A 16 -29.94 10.84 3.75
CA ASN A 16 -30.24 11.68 4.92
C ASN A 16 -29.68 11.09 6.21
N GLU A 17 -29.26 9.82 6.19
CA GLU A 17 -28.64 9.17 7.32
C GLU A 17 -27.21 9.70 7.51
N HIS A 18 -26.80 9.86 8.78
CA HIS A 18 -25.48 10.39 9.09
C HIS A 18 -24.37 9.47 8.55
N GLN A 19 -23.33 10.04 7.94
CA GLN A 19 -22.25 9.29 7.26
C GLN A 19 -21.61 8.23 8.17
N ASN A 20 -21.36 8.55 9.44
CA ASN A 20 -20.83 7.57 10.41
C ASN A 20 -21.74 6.35 10.62
N THR A 21 -23.06 6.52 10.55
CA THR A 21 -24.00 5.38 10.62
C THR A 21 -23.91 4.55 9.35
N ARG A 22 -23.89 5.20 8.19
CA ARG A 22 -23.76 4.55 6.88
C ARG A 22 -22.46 3.72 6.80
N ILE A 23 -21.34 4.29 7.24
CA ILE A 23 -20.03 3.62 7.33
C ILE A 23 -20.11 2.35 8.20
N LYS A 24 -20.68 2.45 9.40
CA LYS A 24 -20.86 1.27 10.27
C LYS A 24 -21.72 0.18 9.62
N CYS A 25 -22.76 0.58 8.89
CA CYS A 25 -23.59 -0.39 8.16
C CYS A 25 -22.78 -1.10 7.07
N ILE A 26 -21.97 -0.37 6.31
CA ILE A 26 -21.08 -0.94 5.26
C ILE A 26 -20.12 -1.97 5.87
N GLN A 27 -19.49 -1.63 6.99
CA GLN A 27 -18.54 -2.53 7.68
C GLN A 27 -19.22 -3.81 8.15
N LEU A 28 -20.41 -3.71 8.77
CA LEU A 28 -21.16 -4.86 9.26
C LEU A 28 -21.65 -5.76 8.12
N ILE A 29 -22.05 -5.20 6.97
CA ILE A 29 -22.53 -5.97 5.81
C ILE A 29 -21.50 -7.02 5.38
N ASN A 30 -20.20 -6.73 5.46
CA ASN A 30 -19.16 -7.69 5.09
C ASN A 30 -19.16 -8.93 5.99
N GLU A 31 -19.48 -8.78 7.27
CA GLU A 31 -19.34 -9.82 8.28
C GLU A 31 -20.54 -10.78 8.34
N ILE A 32 -21.73 -10.28 8.03
CA ILE A 32 -22.99 -11.01 8.30
C ILE A 32 -23.75 -11.48 7.06
N SER A 33 -23.22 -11.21 5.86
CA SER A 33 -23.91 -11.51 4.59
C SER A 33 -23.60 -12.91 4.07
N ASN A 34 -24.62 -13.58 3.50
CA ASN A 34 -24.41 -14.76 2.65
C ASN A 34 -24.11 -14.38 1.19
N GLU A 35 -23.80 -15.36 0.35
CA GLU A 35 -23.40 -15.14 -1.05
C GLU A 35 -24.42 -14.31 -1.86
N GLN A 36 -25.71 -14.63 -1.76
CA GLN A 36 -26.77 -13.89 -2.47
C GLN A 36 -26.81 -12.43 -1.99
N GLN A 37 -26.74 -12.20 -0.68
CA GLN A 37 -26.77 -10.87 -0.08
C GLN A 37 -25.55 -10.03 -0.44
N LEU A 38 -24.38 -10.64 -0.55
CA LEU A 38 -23.17 -9.97 -1.02
C LEU A 38 -23.32 -9.47 -2.47
N ASN A 39 -24.12 -10.14 -3.32
CA ASN A 39 -24.40 -9.62 -4.68
C ASN A 39 -25.21 -8.31 -4.64
N GLU A 40 -26.24 -8.25 -3.79
CA GLU A 40 -27.05 -7.03 -3.62
C GLU A 40 -26.23 -5.90 -2.98
N ALA A 41 -25.44 -6.24 -1.95
CA ALA A 41 -24.50 -5.34 -1.31
C ALA A 41 -23.49 -4.77 -2.31
N PHE A 42 -22.96 -5.60 -3.21
CA PHE A 42 -22.01 -5.21 -4.25
C PHE A 42 -22.60 -4.13 -5.16
N ASN A 43 -23.77 -4.39 -5.76
CA ASN A 43 -24.40 -3.45 -6.70
C ASN A 43 -24.70 -2.11 -6.02
N SER A 44 -25.32 -2.14 -4.85
CA SER A 44 -25.62 -0.90 -4.11
C SER A 44 -24.36 -0.16 -3.66
N SER A 45 -23.28 -0.87 -3.33
CA SER A 45 -21.98 -0.22 -3.05
C SER A 45 -21.35 0.39 -4.30
N MET A 46 -21.55 -0.22 -5.47
CA MET A 46 -21.11 0.35 -6.76
C MET A 46 -21.82 1.66 -7.06
N ASP A 47 -23.12 1.74 -6.80
CA ASP A 47 -23.93 2.94 -6.99
C ASP A 47 -23.43 4.09 -6.09
N ILE A 48 -23.26 3.82 -4.79
CA ILE A 48 -22.73 4.80 -3.82
C ILE A 48 -21.32 5.26 -4.25
N PHE A 49 -20.46 4.31 -4.58
CA PHE A 49 -19.06 4.59 -4.91
C PHE A 49 -18.91 5.50 -6.13
N THR A 50 -19.73 5.27 -7.16
CA THR A 50 -19.71 6.02 -8.42
C THR A 50 -20.44 7.35 -8.36
N ASP A 51 -21.29 7.57 -7.34
CA ASP A 51 -21.94 8.85 -7.09
C ASP A 51 -20.94 9.88 -6.53
N LYS A 52 -20.52 10.81 -7.38
CA LYS A 52 -19.58 11.88 -7.01
C LYS A 52 -20.13 12.86 -5.98
N ASN A 53 -21.44 12.89 -5.76
CA ASN A 53 -22.09 13.76 -4.78
C ASN A 53 -22.25 13.09 -3.42
N ASP A 54 -21.94 11.80 -3.30
CA ASP A 54 -21.99 11.11 -2.02
C ASP A 54 -20.77 11.45 -1.16
N ASP A 55 -20.88 11.18 0.14
CA ASP A 55 -19.85 11.45 1.12
C ASP A 55 -18.57 10.66 0.80
N LYS A 56 -17.43 11.33 0.86
CA LYS A 56 -16.13 10.77 0.48
C LYS A 56 -15.73 9.55 1.35
N ASP A 57 -16.07 9.57 2.64
CA ASP A 57 -15.68 8.52 3.57
C ASP A 57 -16.61 7.33 3.40
N VAL A 58 -17.91 7.55 3.16
CA VAL A 58 -18.84 6.49 2.75
C VAL A 58 -18.37 5.83 1.44
N ARG A 59 -17.97 6.63 0.45
CA ARG A 59 -17.44 6.11 -0.83
C ARG A 59 -16.17 5.28 -0.62
N ARG A 60 -15.28 5.67 0.29
CA ARG A 60 -14.10 4.88 0.67
C ARG A 60 -14.47 3.50 1.17
N GLU A 61 -15.37 3.44 2.15
CA GLU A 61 -15.79 2.17 2.75
C GLU A 61 -16.53 1.29 1.72
N CYS A 62 -17.29 1.89 0.81
CA CYS A 62 -17.89 1.16 -0.32
C CYS A 62 -16.82 0.55 -1.23
N ALA A 63 -15.73 1.27 -1.51
CA ALA A 63 -14.63 0.79 -2.35
C ALA A 63 -13.90 -0.42 -1.72
N GLU A 64 -13.64 -0.35 -0.40
CA GLU A 64 -13.08 -1.46 0.38
C GLU A 64 -14.04 -2.67 0.39
N LEU A 65 -15.33 -2.42 0.60
CA LEU A 65 -16.35 -3.47 0.54
C LEU A 65 -16.41 -4.11 -0.86
N LEU A 66 -16.36 -3.33 -1.94
CA LEU A 66 -16.31 -3.86 -3.31
C LEU A 66 -15.10 -4.77 -3.53
N GLY A 67 -13.91 -4.33 -3.08
CA GLY A 67 -12.69 -5.13 -3.14
C GLY A 67 -12.82 -6.47 -2.41
N THR A 68 -13.35 -6.40 -1.19
CA THR A 68 -13.54 -7.58 -0.33
C THR A 68 -14.56 -8.55 -0.90
N ILE A 69 -15.73 -8.05 -1.32
CA ILE A 69 -16.79 -8.86 -1.93
C ILE A 69 -16.28 -9.53 -3.22
N ALA A 70 -15.58 -8.80 -4.08
CA ALA A 70 -15.05 -9.33 -5.33
C ALA A 70 -14.06 -10.48 -5.13
N VAL A 71 -13.24 -10.41 -4.06
CA VAL A 71 -12.36 -11.52 -3.68
C VAL A 71 -13.15 -12.70 -3.12
N ASN A 72 -14.16 -12.46 -2.27
CA ASN A 72 -14.92 -13.50 -1.58
C ASN A 72 -15.95 -14.25 -2.46
N LEU A 73 -16.57 -13.59 -3.44
CA LEU A 73 -17.61 -14.18 -4.31
C LEU A 73 -17.06 -14.99 -5.49
N ASN A 74 -16.04 -15.83 -5.25
CA ASN A 74 -15.38 -16.65 -6.27
C ASN A 74 -14.96 -15.89 -7.55
N GLY A 75 -14.79 -14.56 -7.46
CA GLY A 75 -14.46 -13.70 -8.59
C GLY A 75 -15.62 -13.29 -9.50
N LYS A 76 -16.88 -13.61 -9.19
CA LYS A 76 -18.05 -13.27 -10.05
C LYS A 76 -18.10 -11.79 -10.45
N HIS A 77 -17.84 -10.90 -9.50
CA HIS A 77 -17.87 -9.44 -9.69
C HIS A 77 -16.49 -8.82 -9.83
N PHE A 78 -15.45 -9.64 -10.00
CA PHE A 78 -14.07 -9.17 -9.96
C PHE A 78 -13.75 -8.19 -11.08
N ASP A 79 -14.12 -8.52 -12.32
CA ASP A 79 -13.83 -7.67 -13.47
C ASP A 79 -14.61 -6.35 -13.43
N ASP A 80 -15.85 -6.38 -12.93
CA ASP A 80 -16.67 -5.18 -12.75
C ASP A 80 -16.11 -4.27 -11.66
N ALA A 81 -15.72 -4.84 -10.51
CA ALA A 81 -15.04 -4.11 -9.44
C ALA A 81 -13.74 -3.49 -9.95
N PHE A 82 -12.90 -4.29 -10.60
CA PHE A 82 -11.62 -3.83 -11.14
C PHE A 82 -11.79 -2.69 -12.14
N LYS A 83 -12.72 -2.85 -13.10
CA LYS A 83 -13.01 -1.83 -14.11
C LYS A 83 -13.51 -0.53 -13.47
N CYS A 84 -14.38 -0.63 -12.47
CA CYS A 84 -14.88 0.53 -11.76
C CYS A 84 -13.76 1.29 -11.02
N LEU A 85 -12.95 0.57 -10.23
CA LEU A 85 -11.84 1.16 -9.49
C LEU A 85 -10.81 1.83 -10.40
N ILE A 86 -10.44 1.19 -11.53
CA ILE A 86 -9.49 1.75 -12.50
C ILE A 86 -10.03 3.02 -13.16
N ASN A 87 -11.30 3.01 -13.60
CA ASN A 87 -11.90 4.17 -14.22
C ASN A 87 -12.06 5.32 -13.22
N GLY A 88 -12.42 4.99 -11.98
CA GLY A 88 -12.51 5.95 -10.91
C GLY A 88 -11.14 6.55 -10.57
N PHE A 89 -10.09 5.75 -10.49
CA PHE A 89 -8.71 6.23 -10.32
C PHE A 89 -8.37 7.27 -11.39
N LYS A 90 -8.50 6.91 -12.68
CA LYS A 90 -8.17 7.79 -13.83
C LYS A 90 -8.96 9.11 -13.86
N GLY A 91 -10.19 9.09 -13.37
CA GLY A 91 -11.12 10.23 -13.43
C GLY A 91 -11.20 11.06 -12.16
N SER A 92 -10.31 10.81 -11.19
CA SER A 92 -10.40 11.41 -9.86
C SER A 92 -9.31 12.44 -9.56
N SER A 93 -9.52 13.22 -8.51
CA SER A 93 -8.49 14.13 -7.98
C SER A 93 -7.45 13.35 -7.16
N GLU A 94 -6.28 13.96 -6.96
CA GLU A 94 -5.16 13.41 -6.17
C GLU A 94 -5.61 12.83 -4.81
N TRP A 95 -6.48 13.53 -4.07
CA TRP A 95 -7.00 13.05 -2.78
C TRP A 95 -7.77 11.72 -2.85
N ASN A 96 -8.36 11.40 -3.99
CA ASN A 96 -9.08 10.15 -4.19
C ASN A 96 -8.18 9.03 -4.72
N HIS A 97 -7.05 9.34 -5.35
CA HIS A 97 -6.15 8.31 -5.90
C HIS A 97 -5.70 7.33 -4.83
N LYS A 98 -5.36 7.81 -3.62
CA LYS A 98 -5.02 6.98 -2.47
C LYS A 98 -6.09 5.94 -2.15
N LEU A 99 -7.35 6.37 -2.09
CA LEU A 99 -8.51 5.53 -1.81
C LEU A 99 -8.70 4.45 -2.88
N TYR A 100 -8.56 4.82 -4.15
CA TYR A 100 -8.62 3.87 -5.26
C TYR A 100 -7.43 2.90 -5.22
N ALA A 101 -6.22 3.37 -4.93
CA ALA A 101 -5.02 2.54 -4.84
C ALA A 101 -5.14 1.50 -3.72
N GLU A 102 -5.63 1.90 -2.54
CA GLU A 102 -5.91 1.00 -1.42
C GLU A 102 -6.97 -0.06 -1.81
N SER A 103 -8.06 0.38 -2.45
CA SER A 103 -9.15 -0.50 -2.92
C SER A 103 -8.68 -1.51 -3.97
N ILE A 104 -7.83 -1.08 -4.91
CA ILE A 104 -7.18 -1.96 -5.88
C ILE A 104 -6.22 -2.92 -5.16
N GLY A 105 -5.57 -2.47 -4.09
CA GLY A 105 -4.77 -3.29 -3.18
C GLY A 105 -5.55 -4.51 -2.66
N TYR A 106 -6.82 -4.35 -2.29
CA TYR A 106 -7.68 -5.47 -1.89
C TYR A 106 -7.98 -6.46 -3.02
N LEU A 107 -8.12 -5.99 -4.26
CA LEU A 107 -8.27 -6.87 -5.43
C LEU A 107 -6.97 -7.57 -5.85
N SER A 108 -5.83 -7.04 -5.42
CA SER A 108 -4.52 -7.38 -5.98
C SER A 108 -4.22 -8.89 -5.96
N MET A 109 -4.68 -9.61 -4.93
CA MET A 109 -4.49 -11.06 -4.77
C MET A 109 -4.92 -11.85 -6.02
N LYS A 110 -5.98 -11.42 -6.68
CA LYS A 110 -6.57 -12.09 -7.86
C LYS A 110 -6.20 -11.46 -9.20
N LEU A 111 -5.48 -10.32 -9.21
CA LEU A 111 -5.08 -9.70 -10.48
C LEU A 111 -4.16 -10.62 -11.30
N ASN A 112 -4.39 -10.65 -12.60
CA ASN A 112 -3.47 -11.25 -13.57
C ASN A 112 -2.43 -10.23 -14.04
N LYS A 113 -1.41 -10.69 -14.79
CA LYS A 113 -0.30 -9.83 -15.25
C LYS A 113 -0.78 -8.62 -16.06
N LYS A 114 -1.71 -8.82 -17.01
CA LYS A 114 -2.26 -7.73 -17.83
C LYS A 114 -3.01 -6.69 -16.99
N GLN A 115 -3.78 -7.14 -16.00
CA GLN A 115 -4.48 -6.23 -15.09
C GLN A 115 -3.50 -5.46 -14.19
N LEU A 116 -2.43 -6.10 -13.72
CA LEU A 116 -1.35 -5.42 -13.01
C LEU A 116 -0.67 -4.37 -13.89
N ASP A 117 -0.39 -4.69 -15.17
CA ASP A 117 0.17 -3.72 -16.11
C ASP A 117 -0.75 -2.48 -16.24
N ASN A 118 -2.06 -2.68 -16.37
CA ASN A 118 -3.03 -1.58 -16.40
C ASN A 118 -3.01 -0.75 -15.11
N VAL A 119 -2.90 -1.38 -13.94
CA VAL A 119 -2.81 -0.66 -12.64
C VAL A 119 -1.57 0.24 -12.62
N PHE A 120 -0.41 -0.32 -12.95
CA PHE A 120 0.85 0.43 -12.96
C PHE A 120 0.89 1.52 -14.03
N GLU A 121 0.21 1.31 -15.17
CA GLU A 121 0.02 2.35 -16.18
C GLU A 121 -0.83 3.50 -15.63
N CYS A 122 -1.91 3.23 -14.88
CA CYS A 122 -2.74 4.26 -14.27
C CYS A 122 -1.98 5.07 -13.21
N LEU A 123 -1.11 4.41 -12.45
CA LEU A 123 -0.28 5.06 -11.44
C LEU A 123 0.82 5.94 -12.05
N ASN A 124 1.18 5.72 -13.32
CA ASN A 124 2.30 6.41 -13.96
C ASN A 124 2.00 7.89 -14.19
N GLY A 125 2.87 8.77 -13.67
CA GLY A 125 2.74 10.21 -13.88
C GLY A 125 1.68 10.89 -13.01
N SER A 126 1.12 10.18 -12.01
CA SER A 126 0.36 10.85 -10.95
C SER A 126 1.33 11.58 -10.01
N LYS A 127 0.96 12.76 -9.49
CA LYS A 127 1.86 13.52 -8.58
C LYS A 127 2.17 12.76 -7.29
N ASP A 128 1.23 11.91 -6.91
CA ASP A 128 1.22 11.06 -5.73
C ASP A 128 1.58 9.61 -6.05
N GLU A 129 2.26 9.36 -7.17
CA GLU A 129 2.58 8.02 -7.67
C GLU A 129 3.23 7.15 -6.58
N ASN A 130 4.25 7.67 -5.90
CA ASN A 130 4.96 6.93 -4.85
C ASN A 130 4.06 6.60 -3.66
N GLU A 131 3.16 7.51 -3.28
CA GLU A 131 2.20 7.26 -2.20
C GLU A 131 1.18 6.20 -2.63
N CYS A 132 0.59 6.33 -3.81
CA CYS A 132 -0.37 5.36 -4.31
C CYS A 132 0.26 3.97 -4.51
N ILE A 133 1.50 3.89 -5.01
CA ILE A 133 2.23 2.62 -5.12
C ILE A 133 2.44 2.02 -3.73
N ARG A 134 2.78 2.81 -2.72
CA ARG A 134 2.96 2.32 -1.34
C ARG A 134 1.67 1.73 -0.77
N GLU A 135 0.56 2.45 -0.89
CA GLU A 135 -0.76 2.03 -0.39
C GLU A 135 -1.26 0.77 -1.10
N LEU A 136 -1.14 0.76 -2.44
CA LEU A 136 -1.42 -0.42 -3.26
C LEU A 136 -0.58 -1.60 -2.80
N CYS A 137 0.72 -1.38 -2.60
CA CYS A 137 1.69 -2.43 -2.33
C CYS A 137 1.69 -2.94 -0.88
N GLU A 138 1.19 -2.17 0.09
CA GLU A 138 1.03 -2.65 1.47
C GLU A 138 0.12 -3.90 1.51
N LYS A 139 -0.97 -3.88 0.73
CA LYS A 139 -1.90 -5.02 0.60
C LYS A 139 -1.40 -6.08 -0.40
N LEU A 140 -0.66 -5.67 -1.42
CA LEU A 140 -0.20 -6.52 -2.54
C LEU A 140 0.85 -7.56 -2.13
N LEU A 141 1.77 -7.19 -1.22
CA LEU A 141 3.06 -7.86 -1.11
C LEU A 141 3.08 -9.22 -0.43
N GLU A 142 1.98 -9.67 0.17
CA GLU A 142 1.88 -11.01 0.75
C GLU A 142 1.66 -12.11 -0.30
N THR A 143 1.00 -11.81 -1.42
CA THR A 143 0.47 -12.86 -2.32
C THR A 143 0.83 -12.68 -3.79
N THR A 144 1.29 -11.50 -4.21
CA THR A 144 1.36 -11.15 -5.65
C THR A 144 2.72 -10.67 -6.12
N SER A 145 3.71 -10.55 -5.22
CA SER A 145 5.06 -10.11 -5.58
C SER A 145 5.71 -10.99 -6.64
N THR A 146 5.22 -12.22 -6.87
CA THR A 146 5.68 -13.16 -7.92
C THR A 146 5.11 -12.86 -9.30
N LYS A 147 4.07 -12.02 -9.37
CA LYS A 147 3.38 -11.65 -10.61
C LYS A 147 3.94 -10.38 -11.25
N LEU A 148 4.63 -9.53 -10.48
CA LEU A 148 5.25 -8.29 -10.95
C LEU A 148 6.42 -8.57 -11.90
N ASN A 149 6.51 -7.78 -12.97
CA ASN A 149 7.70 -7.75 -13.82
C ASN A 149 8.81 -6.87 -13.20
N ASP A 150 10.03 -6.95 -13.75
CA ASP A 150 11.19 -6.24 -13.19
C ASP A 150 10.99 -4.72 -13.16
N GLN A 151 10.34 -4.13 -14.17
CA GLN A 151 10.08 -2.70 -14.21
C GLN A 151 9.09 -2.26 -13.12
N GLN A 152 8.01 -3.01 -12.93
CA GLN A 152 7.04 -2.78 -11.85
C GLN A 152 7.70 -2.93 -10.49
N LEU A 153 8.49 -4.00 -10.32
CA LEU A 153 9.20 -4.26 -9.07
C LEU A 153 10.18 -3.11 -8.74
N ASN A 154 10.88 -2.57 -9.74
CA ASN A 154 11.73 -1.39 -9.57
C ASN A 154 10.95 -0.17 -9.09
N ARG A 155 9.76 0.08 -9.65
CA ARG A 155 8.88 1.18 -9.20
C ARG A 155 8.44 0.98 -7.75
N VAL A 156 8.08 -0.25 -7.38
CA VAL A 156 7.72 -0.60 -6.01
C VAL A 156 8.89 -0.34 -5.04
N TYR A 157 10.11 -0.76 -5.37
CA TYR A 157 11.28 -0.47 -4.54
C TYR A 157 11.50 1.03 -4.38
N ASN A 158 11.45 1.79 -5.48
CA ASN A 158 11.67 3.24 -5.45
C ASN A 158 10.62 3.96 -4.60
N ALA A 159 9.34 3.57 -4.72
CA ALA A 159 8.26 4.14 -3.92
C ALA A 159 8.46 3.90 -2.41
N PHE A 160 8.86 2.69 -2.02
CA PHE A 160 9.14 2.40 -0.62
C PHE A 160 10.41 3.06 -0.10
N ILE A 161 11.49 3.12 -0.90
CA ILE A 161 12.72 3.86 -0.53
C ILE A 161 12.41 5.35 -0.38
N TYR A 162 11.60 5.92 -1.27
CA TYR A 162 11.12 7.30 -1.16
C TYR A 162 10.36 7.51 0.16
N GLY A 163 9.44 6.60 0.49
CA GLY A 163 8.70 6.65 1.76
C GLY A 163 9.57 6.48 3.02
N LEU A 164 10.69 5.75 2.93
CA LEU A 164 11.71 5.68 4.00
C LEU A 164 12.53 6.97 4.14
N LYS A 165 12.67 7.76 3.08
CA LYS A 165 13.40 9.03 3.09
C LYS A 165 12.52 10.21 3.47
N ASP A 166 11.20 10.05 3.40
CA ASP A 166 10.23 11.08 3.76
C ASP A 166 10.32 11.43 5.26
N ASN A 167 10.07 12.68 5.64
CA ASN A 167 10.23 13.17 7.01
C ASN A 167 9.12 12.68 7.95
N TYR A 168 8.05 12.08 7.43
CA TYR A 168 6.93 11.58 8.21
C TYR A 168 7.21 10.18 8.78
N ILE A 169 7.31 10.08 10.11
CA ILE A 169 7.55 8.84 10.89
C ILE A 169 6.65 7.66 10.45
N TRP A 170 5.41 7.93 10.03
CA TRP A 170 4.45 6.91 9.58
C TRP A 170 4.86 6.23 8.26
N GLY A 171 5.54 6.96 7.36
CA GLY A 171 6.10 6.42 6.13
C GLY A 171 7.21 5.39 6.37
N HIS A 172 7.95 5.50 7.47
CA HIS A 172 9.10 4.63 7.71
C HIS A 172 8.72 3.20 8.10
N LYS A 173 7.82 3.06 9.09
CA LYS A 173 7.36 1.73 9.55
C LYS A 173 6.55 1.02 8.47
N SER A 174 5.69 1.75 7.76
CA SER A 174 4.88 1.21 6.67
C SER A 174 5.73 0.74 5.48
N CYS A 175 6.88 1.36 5.21
CA CYS A 175 7.76 0.95 4.11
C CYS A 175 8.76 -0.15 4.47
N ALA A 176 9.27 -0.18 5.70
CA ALA A 176 10.37 -1.08 6.07
C ALA A 176 9.98 -2.56 6.02
N LYS A 177 8.80 -2.92 6.54
CA LYS A 177 8.33 -4.31 6.57
C LYS A 177 8.03 -4.87 5.17
N PRO A 178 7.28 -4.17 4.30
CA PRO A 178 7.10 -4.60 2.91
C PRO A 178 8.41 -4.73 2.14
N LEU A 179 9.34 -3.77 2.29
CA LEU A 179 10.68 -3.84 1.69
C LEU A 179 11.44 -5.10 2.09
N GLY A 180 11.41 -5.46 3.37
CA GLY A 180 12.01 -6.70 3.86
C GLY A 180 11.47 -7.95 3.14
N LYS A 181 10.16 -8.01 2.90
CA LYS A 181 9.52 -9.12 2.16
C LYS A 181 9.97 -9.18 0.70
N ILE A 182 9.99 -8.04 0.00
CA ILE A 182 10.35 -8.02 -1.42
C ILE A 182 11.85 -8.04 -1.68
N ALA A 183 12.70 -7.70 -0.71
CA ALA A 183 14.15 -7.64 -0.91
C ALA A 183 14.79 -8.98 -1.34
N THR A 184 14.12 -10.11 -1.11
CA THR A 184 14.55 -11.42 -1.64
C THR A 184 14.63 -11.46 -3.17
N LYS A 185 13.85 -10.61 -3.85
CA LYS A 185 13.80 -10.49 -5.32
C LYS A 185 14.62 -9.34 -5.87
N ALA A 186 15.17 -8.50 -4.98
CA ALA A 186 15.93 -7.33 -5.39
C ALA A 186 17.23 -7.79 -6.08
N SER A 187 17.65 -7.05 -7.10
CA SER A 187 19.01 -7.17 -7.62
C SER A 187 20.03 -6.84 -6.53
N LYS A 188 21.30 -7.20 -6.74
CA LYS A 188 22.37 -6.88 -5.79
C LYS A 188 22.44 -5.37 -5.50
N LYS A 189 22.37 -4.54 -6.56
CA LYS A 189 22.38 -3.07 -6.46
C LYS A 189 21.20 -2.57 -5.62
N GLN A 190 19.99 -3.05 -5.90
CA GLN A 190 18.80 -2.66 -5.14
C GLN A 190 18.88 -3.09 -3.68
N ARG A 191 19.43 -4.26 -3.38
CA ARG A 191 19.63 -4.67 -1.97
C ARG A 191 20.56 -3.71 -1.23
N GLU A 192 21.62 -3.24 -1.87
CA GLU A 192 22.53 -2.24 -1.29
C GLU A 192 21.79 -0.92 -1.01
N GLU A 193 20.98 -0.44 -1.97
CA GLU A 193 20.16 0.78 -1.80
C GLU A 193 19.12 0.64 -0.68
N ILE A 194 18.44 -0.51 -0.59
CA ILE A 194 17.47 -0.81 0.47
C ILE A 194 18.14 -0.82 1.84
N VAL A 195 19.30 -1.47 1.96
CA VAL A 195 20.08 -1.51 3.21
C VAL A 195 20.49 -0.10 3.63
N ASN A 196 21.00 0.70 2.70
CA ASN A 196 21.39 2.09 2.98
C ASN A 196 20.20 2.95 3.43
N ALA A 197 19.06 2.83 2.76
CA ALA A 197 17.83 3.52 3.15
C ALA A 197 17.34 3.10 4.55
N LEU A 198 17.33 1.81 4.86
CA LEU A 198 16.93 1.28 6.17
C LEU A 198 17.87 1.73 7.30
N MET A 199 19.19 1.75 7.05
CA MET A 199 20.17 2.23 8.02
C MET A 199 20.01 3.74 8.28
N GLY A 200 19.83 4.55 7.24
CA GLY A 200 19.57 5.98 7.37
C GLY A 200 18.29 6.27 8.16
N ALA A 201 17.20 5.57 7.84
CA ALA A 201 15.93 5.64 8.58
C ALA A 201 16.11 5.24 10.06
N THR A 202 16.90 4.20 10.34
CA THR A 202 17.18 3.75 11.72
C THR A 202 17.90 4.82 12.53
N PHE A 203 18.87 5.50 11.92
CA PHE A 203 19.61 6.59 12.54
C PHE A 203 18.73 7.80 12.83
N LEU A 204 17.90 8.21 11.85
CA LEU A 204 17.02 9.39 11.98
C LEU A 204 15.86 9.17 12.96
N LEU A 205 15.33 7.96 13.07
CA LEU A 205 14.13 7.68 13.87
C LEU A 205 14.38 7.10 15.26
N GLY A 206 15.63 6.83 15.62
CA GLY A 206 15.91 6.03 16.82
C GLY A 206 15.20 4.68 16.79
N MET A 207 14.96 4.14 15.59
CA MET A 207 14.35 2.83 15.41
C MET A 207 15.21 1.83 16.18
N SER A 208 14.59 1.06 17.08
CA SER A 208 15.39 0.23 17.99
C SER A 208 16.26 -0.72 17.16
N GLN A 209 17.53 -0.90 17.55
CA GLN A 209 18.40 -1.88 16.90
C GLN A 209 17.75 -3.27 16.83
N LYS A 210 16.83 -3.58 17.76
CA LYS A 210 16.00 -4.78 17.75
C LYS A 210 15.12 -4.89 16.51
N GLN A 211 14.40 -3.84 16.11
CA GLN A 211 13.53 -3.86 14.93
C GLN A 211 14.30 -3.95 13.61
N LEU A 212 15.41 -3.20 13.49
CA LEU A 212 16.29 -3.32 12.33
C LEU A 212 16.88 -4.74 12.27
N LYS A 213 17.32 -5.27 13.41
CA LYS A 213 17.85 -6.63 13.51
C LYS A 213 16.80 -7.69 13.17
N GLU A 214 15.54 -7.53 13.56
CA GLU A 214 14.43 -8.42 13.17
C GLU A 214 14.24 -8.40 11.65
N ILE A 215 14.14 -7.23 11.02
CA ILE A 215 13.98 -7.08 9.56
C ILE A 215 15.17 -7.68 8.79
N LEU A 216 16.39 -7.43 9.27
CA LEU A 216 17.60 -7.98 8.66
C LEU A 216 17.68 -9.50 8.85
N ILE A 217 17.41 -10.03 10.04
CA ILE A 217 17.48 -11.49 10.32
C ILE A 217 16.40 -12.25 9.55
N GLU A 218 15.18 -11.74 9.49
CA GLU A 218 14.09 -12.34 8.69
C GLU A 218 14.47 -12.45 7.21
N ASN A 219 15.41 -11.63 6.74
CA ASN A 219 15.91 -11.67 5.38
C ASN A 219 17.43 -11.89 5.35
N ASN A 220 17.84 -13.16 5.37
CA ASN A 220 19.25 -13.59 5.35
C ASN A 220 20.10 -12.86 4.29
N LEU A 221 19.55 -12.54 3.11
CA LEU A 221 20.26 -11.80 2.05
C LEU A 221 20.47 -10.32 2.42
N LEU A 222 19.49 -9.67 3.04
CA LEU A 222 19.64 -8.31 3.60
C LEU A 222 20.63 -8.31 4.77
N TYR A 223 20.61 -9.32 5.64
CA TYR A 223 21.60 -9.46 6.72
C TYR A 223 23.03 -9.51 6.19
N TRP A 224 23.29 -10.32 5.16
CA TRP A 224 24.61 -10.40 4.53
C TRP A 224 25.02 -9.10 3.82
N ALA A 225 24.08 -8.43 3.16
CA ALA A 225 24.33 -7.12 2.55
C ALA A 225 24.66 -6.06 3.61
N ALA A 226 23.89 -6.02 4.71
CA ALA A 226 24.13 -5.15 5.85
C ALA A 226 25.43 -5.48 6.59
N GLY A 227 25.85 -6.74 6.66
CA GLY A 227 27.11 -7.12 7.30
C GLY A 227 28.34 -6.43 6.69
N ARG A 228 28.34 -6.20 5.38
CA ARG A 228 29.37 -5.40 4.70
C ARG A 228 29.29 -3.92 5.07
N SER A 229 28.06 -3.38 5.13
CA SER A 229 27.81 -2.00 5.55
C SER A 229 28.13 -1.76 7.03
N ILE A 230 27.91 -2.73 7.92
CA ILE A 230 28.27 -2.66 9.36
C ILE A 230 29.79 -2.61 9.53
N ILE A 231 30.55 -3.33 8.69
CA ILE A 231 32.02 -3.24 8.64
C ILE A 231 32.44 -1.84 8.17
N LEU A 232 31.76 -1.29 7.15
CA LEU A 232 31.95 0.10 6.69
C LEU A 232 31.63 1.12 7.79
N ILE A 233 30.52 0.97 8.52
CA ILE A 233 30.15 1.84 9.66
C ILE A 233 31.20 1.76 10.77
N LYS A 234 31.73 0.58 11.08
CA LYS A 234 32.84 0.44 12.05
C LYS A 234 34.11 1.12 11.55
N ALA A 235 34.41 1.05 10.25
CA ALA A 235 35.55 1.72 9.65
C ALA A 235 35.37 3.25 9.60
N GLU A 236 34.19 3.75 9.26
CA GLU A 236 33.84 5.18 9.26
C GLU A 236 33.84 5.77 10.67
N ASN A 237 33.29 5.07 11.66
CA ASN A 237 33.35 5.44 13.08
C ASN A 237 34.75 5.24 13.70
N SER A 238 35.71 4.64 13.00
CA SER A 238 37.11 4.63 13.44
C SER A 238 37.88 5.88 12.97
N ASN A 239 37.30 6.66 12.05
CA ASN A 239 37.82 7.94 11.57
C ASN A 239 37.28 9.17 12.34
N VAL A 240 36.79 8.96 13.58
CA VAL A 240 36.14 9.97 14.46
C VAL A 240 36.97 11.25 14.66
N LYS A 241 38.28 11.25 14.41
CA LYS A 241 39.11 12.47 14.52
C LYS A 241 38.92 13.50 13.38
N LYS A 242 38.18 13.19 12.32
CA LYS A 242 38.03 14.10 11.16
C LYS A 242 36.72 14.90 11.15
N PHE A 243 35.92 14.82 12.20
CA PHE A 243 34.51 15.23 12.20
C PHE A 243 34.09 16.19 13.33
N ASP A 244 35.05 16.78 14.07
CA ASP A 244 34.79 17.83 15.07
C ASP A 244 34.52 19.21 14.43
N GLU A 245 34.68 19.35 13.11
CA GLU A 245 34.24 20.54 12.36
C GLU A 245 32.90 20.20 11.68
N GLY A 246 31.86 20.96 12.04
CA GLY A 246 30.45 20.63 11.80
C GLY A 246 30.10 20.01 10.44
N TRP A 247 29.30 18.95 10.48
CA TRP A 247 28.82 18.24 9.30
C TRP A 247 27.78 19.04 8.51
N ASP A 248 27.93 19.06 7.19
CA ASP A 248 26.92 19.51 6.24
C ASP A 248 26.09 18.31 5.73
N PRO A 249 24.78 18.22 6.07
CA PRO A 249 23.88 17.14 5.65
C PRO A 249 23.71 17.01 4.12
N PHE A 250 24.10 18.02 3.33
CA PHE A 250 23.95 17.99 1.87
C PHE A 250 24.82 16.93 1.16
N SER A 251 25.86 16.44 1.83
CA SER A 251 26.82 15.47 1.26
C SER A 251 26.20 14.10 0.93
N PHE A 252 25.05 13.76 1.52
CA PHE A 252 24.38 12.45 1.35
C PHE A 252 23.13 12.52 0.46
N LEU A 253 22.78 13.71 -0.05
CA LEU A 253 21.61 13.94 -0.90
C LEU A 253 21.94 13.98 -2.40
N THR A 254 23.21 13.87 -2.79
CA THR A 254 23.61 13.83 -4.20
C THR A 254 24.08 12.42 -4.56
N PHE A 255 23.16 11.59 -5.08
CA PHE A 255 23.37 10.61 -6.16
C PHE A 255 22.02 10.15 -6.72
#